data_AF-A0A2V9MZQ3-F1
#
_entry.id   AF-A0A2V9MZQ3-F1
#
_cell.length_a   1.000
_cell.length_b   1.000
_cell.length_c   1.000
_cell.angle_alpha   90.00
_cell.angle_beta   90.00
_cell.angle_gamma   90.00
#
_symmetry.space_group_name_H-M   'P 1'
#
loop_
_entity.id
_entity.type
_entity.pdbx_description
1 polymer ?
#
loop_
_entity_poly.entity_id
_entity_poly.type
_entity_poly.pdbx_seq_one_letter_code
_entity_poly.pdbx_strand_id
1 'polypeptide(L)' 'MDRYGFASLYTVFRGKVFRAEIHHAQWPLQDAEAEIVVNTMASAAGIELPAIAPRLHFSKKLEVLIWPLKKA' A
#
# COMPACT_ATOMS: atom_id res chain seq x y z
N MET A 1 -18.31 -14.65 -9.18
CA MET A 1 -17.13 -15.48 -8.84
C MET A 1 -15.89 -14.71 -9.29
N ASP A 2 -15.64 -13.56 -8.68
CA ASP A 2 -14.43 -12.78 -8.96
C ASP A 2 -14.07 -12.02 -7.68
N ARG A 3 -13.39 -12.71 -6.76
CA ARG A 3 -13.01 -12.17 -5.44
C ARG A 3 -11.64 -11.53 -5.45
N TYR A 4 -10.94 -11.53 -6.58
CA TYR A 4 -9.54 -11.14 -6.71
C TYR A 4 -9.40 -9.92 -7.62
N GLY A 5 -8.73 -8.88 -7.14
CA GLY A 5 -8.41 -7.69 -7.94
C GLY A 5 -7.08 -7.83 -8.67
N PHE A 6 -6.95 -7.14 -9.81
CA PHE A 6 -5.68 -6.94 -10.50
C PHE A 6 -4.93 -5.77 -9.85
N ALA A 7 -3.70 -6.02 -9.40
CA ALA A 7 -2.83 -5.00 -8.84
C ALA A 7 -1.37 -5.23 -9.27
N SER A 8 -0.48 -4.30 -8.96
CA SER A 8 0.94 -4.44 -9.23
C SER A 8 1.78 -4.21 -7.97
N LEU A 9 2.79 -5.04 -7.80
CA LEU A 9 3.85 -4.88 -6.81
C LEU A 9 5.06 -4.21 -7.47
N TYR A 10 5.57 -3.15 -6.86
CA TYR A 10 6.80 -2.48 -7.28
C TYR A 10 7.89 -2.67 -6.23
N THR A 11 9.12 -2.90 -6.67
CA THR A 11 10.29 -2.99 -5.80
C THR A 11 11.53 -2.45 -6.50
N VAL A 12 12.58 -2.18 -5.73
CA VAL A 12 13.88 -1.71 -6.24
C VAL A 12 14.96 -2.70 -5.86
N PHE A 13 15.78 -3.09 -6.84
CA PHE A 13 16.97 -3.89 -6.61
C PHE A 13 18.14 -3.33 -7.41
N ARG A 14 19.26 -3.03 -6.72
CA ARG A 14 20.47 -2.42 -7.32
C ARG A 14 20.17 -1.18 -8.17
N GLY A 15 19.34 -0.27 -7.64
CA GLY A 15 18.97 0.98 -8.31
C GLY A 15 18.06 0.82 -9.53
N LYS A 16 17.57 -0.39 -9.82
CA LYS A 16 16.64 -0.66 -10.91
C LYS A 16 15.26 -0.96 -10.34
N VAL A 17 14.23 -0.39 -10.96
CA VAL A 17 12.83 -0.64 -10.61
C VAL A 17 12.36 -1.92 -11.28
N PHE A 18 11.63 -2.74 -10.53
CA PHE A 18 10.97 -3.94 -11.01
C PHE A 18 9.48 -3.88 -10.67
N ARG A 19 8.68 -4.51 -11.52
CA ARG A 19 7.23 -4.65 -11.38
C ARG A 19 6.85 -6.13 -11.49
N ALA A 20 5.94 -6.58 -10.65
CA ALA A 20 5.22 -7.83 -10.80
C ALA A 20 3.72 -7.55 -10.84
N GLU A 21 2.99 -8.33 -11.63
CA GLU A 21 1.54 -8.42 -11.46
C GLU A 21 1.25 -9.23 -10.20
N ILE A 22 0.23 -8.81 -9.47
CA ILE A 22 -0.26 -9.51 -8.28
C ILE A 22 -1.78 -9.63 -8.33
N HIS A 23 -2.28 -10.77 -7.85
CA HIS A 23 -3.70 -10.99 -7.63
C HIS A 23 -3.91 -11.25 -6.14
N HIS A 24 -4.85 -10.53 -5.54
CA HIS A 24 -5.20 -10.71 -4.14
C HIS A 24 -6.69 -10.47 -3.92
N ALA A 25 -7.23 -11.06 -2.87
CA ALA A 25 -8.61 -10.80 -2.48
C ALA A 25 -8.80 -9.32 -2.09
N GLN A 26 -10.04 -8.85 -2.00
CA GLN A 26 -10.29 -7.55 -1.36
C GLN A 26 -9.69 -7.54 0.05
N TRP A 27 -9.14 -6.38 0.44
CA TRP A 27 -8.46 -6.26 1.73
C TRP A 27 -9.48 -6.43 2.87
N PRO A 28 -9.29 -7.38 3.79
CA PRO A 28 -10.12 -7.50 4.99
C PRO A 28 -9.74 -6.40 5.99
N LEU A 29 -10.17 -5.18 5.70
CA LEU A 29 -9.87 -3.99 6.50
C LEU A 29 -10.43 -4.13 7.91
N GLN A 30 -9.62 -3.70 8.86
CA GLN A 30 -9.93 -3.59 10.28
C GLN A 30 -9.67 -2.16 10.72
N ASP A 31 -10.43 -1.71 11.71
CA ASP A 31 -10.19 -0.42 12.36
C ASP A 31 -8.79 -0.41 12.99
N ALA A 32 -8.15 0.75 12.95
CA ALA A 32 -6.80 0.92 13.47
C ALA A 32 -6.68 2.21 14.29
N GLU A 33 -5.74 2.18 15.22
CA GLU A 33 -5.27 3.36 15.95
C GLU A 33 -3.75 3.42 15.81
N ALA A 34 -3.20 4.64 15.80
CA ALA A 34 -1.77 4.87 15.74
C ALA A 34 -1.41 6.14 16.49
N GLU A 35 -0.28 6.09 17.21
CA GLU A 35 0.37 7.29 17.74
C GLU A 35 1.36 7.82 16.70
N ILE A 36 1.13 9.04 16.25
CA ILE A 36 1.99 9.71 15.25
C ILE A 36 2.58 10.95 15.90
N VAL A 37 3.86 10.87 16.30
CA VAL A 37 4.56 11.98 16.94
C VAL A 37 4.90 13.08 15.94
N VAL A 38 5.32 12.71 14.73
CA VAL A 38 5.69 13.63 13.64
C VAL A 38 5.27 13.05 12.30
N ASN A 39 4.53 13.82 11.49
CA ASN A 39 4.18 13.46 10.11
C ASN A 39 4.61 14.57 9.14
N THR A 40 5.70 14.33 8.42
CA THR A 40 6.26 15.28 7.42
C THR A 40 5.96 14.87 5.98
N MET A 41 5.24 13.76 5.76
CA MET A 41 5.10 13.15 4.44
C MET A 41 4.33 14.07 3.47
N ALA A 42 3.19 14.62 3.91
CA ALA A 42 2.39 15.52 3.08
C ALA A 42 3.09 16.87 2.87
N SER A 43 3.69 17.44 3.93
CA SER A 43 4.39 18.74 3.84
C SER A 43 5.61 18.69 2.94
N ALA A 44 6.29 17.55 2.82
CA ALA A 44 7.40 17.37 1.88
C ALA A 44 6.97 17.53 0.41
N ALA A 45 5.68 17.32 0.11
CA ALA A 45 5.08 17.53 -1.20
C ALA A 45 4.33 18.88 -1.30
N GLY A 46 4.42 19.76 -0.29
CA GLY A 46 3.67 21.02 -0.24
C GLY A 46 2.17 20.85 -0.02
N ILE A 47 1.74 19.70 0.52
CA ILE A 47 0.33 19.39 0.78
C ILE A 47 0.01 19.68 2.24
N GLU A 48 -0.95 20.57 2.47
CA GLU A 48 -1.53 20.81 3.80
C GLU A 48 -2.62 19.78 4.09
N LEU A 49 -2.54 19.13 5.25
CA LEU A 49 -3.55 18.18 5.71
C LEU A 49 -4.64 18.91 6.51
N PRO A 50 -5.91 18.52 6.39
CA PRO A 50 -6.97 19.07 7.22
C PRO A 50 -6.74 18.73 8.69
N ALA A 51 -7.11 19.65 9.58
CA ALA A 51 -7.04 19.48 11.04
C ALA A 51 -8.20 18.60 11.57
N ILE A 52 -8.33 17.38 11.04
CA ILE A 52 -9.30 16.38 11.47
C ILE A 52 -8.60 15.09 11.88
N ALA A 53 -9.26 14.26 12.68
CA ALA A 53 -8.73 12.96 13.05
C ALA A 53 -8.47 12.10 11.78
N PRO A 54 -7.28 11.52 11.62
CA PRO A 54 -6.98 10.68 10.46
C PRO A 54 -7.81 9.40 10.50
N ARG A 55 -8.22 8.93 9.31
CA ARG A 55 -8.87 7.63 9.15
C ARG A 55 -7.80 6.56 8.94
N LEU A 56 -7.78 5.56 9.82
CA LEU A 56 -6.77 4.50 9.81
C LEU A 56 -7.45 3.14 9.64
N HIS A 57 -6.86 2.28 8.81
CA HIS A 57 -7.24 0.89 8.68
C HIS A 57 -6.01 0.03 8.44
N PHE A 58 -6.10 -1.23 8.81
CA PHE A 58 -5.07 -2.22 8.48
C PHE A 58 -5.69 -3.55 8.07
N SER A 59 -4.91 -4.38 7.41
CA SER A 59 -5.26 -5.78 7.14
C SER A 59 -4.20 -6.67 7.76
N LYS A 60 -4.59 -7.53 8.70
CA LYS A 60 -3.66 -8.44 9.40
C LYS A 60 -2.97 -9.42 8.47
N LYS A 61 -3.67 -9.90 7.45
CA LYS A 61 -3.19 -10.92 6.54
C LYS A 61 -3.89 -10.77 5.19
N LEU A 62 -3.11 -10.92 4.13
CA LEU A 62 -3.60 -10.97 2.76
C LEU A 62 -2.86 -12.07 2.02
N GLU A 63 -3.60 -13.02 1.46
CA GLU A 63 -3.05 -14.03 0.56
C GLU A 63 -2.90 -13.41 -0.84
N VAL A 64 -1.70 -13.53 -1.40
CA VAL A 64 -1.33 -12.87 -2.67
C VAL A 64 -0.66 -13.87 -3.60
N LEU A 65 -1.14 -13.93 -4.84
CA LEU A 65 -0.43 -14.58 -5.94
C LEU A 65 0.47 -13.55 -6.62
N ILE A 66 1.75 -13.88 -6.78
CA ILE A 66 2.76 -12.97 -7.34
C ILE A 66 3.41 -13.66 -8.54
N TRP A 67 3.44 -12.96 -9.68
CA TRP A 67 4.13 -13.41 -10.89
C TRP A 67 5.60 -12.95 -10.91
N PRO A 68 6.46 -13.54 -11.76
CA PRO A 68 7.86 -13.16 -11.83
C PRO A 68 8.07 -11.66 -12.05
N LEU A 69 9.01 -11.08 -11.31
CA LEU A 69 9.43 -9.69 -11.46
C LEU A 69 9.96 -9.44 -12.86
N LYS A 70 9.49 -8.36 -13.47
CA LYS A 70 9.99 -7.81 -14.73
C LYS A 70 10.62 -6.46 -14.46
N LYS A 71 11.65 -6.09 -15.21
CA LYS A 71 12.17 -4.73 -15.16
C LYS A 71 11.05 -3.78 -15.58
N ALA A 72 10.80 -2.75 -14.78
CA ALA A 72 9.77 -1.74 -15.06
C ALA A 72 10.19 -0.81 -16.21
#